data_AF-A0A956AQ25-F1
#
_entry.id   AF-A0A956AQ25-F1
#
_cell.length_a   1.000
_cell.length_b   1.000
_cell.length_c   1.000
_cell.angle_alpha   90.00
_cell.angle_beta   90.00
_cell.angle_gamma   90.00
#
_symmetry.space_group_name_H-M   'P 1'
#
loop_
_entity.id
_entity.type
_entity.pdbx_description
1 polymer ?
#
loop_
_entity_poly.entity_id
_entity_poly.type
_entity_poly.pdbx_seq_one_letter_code
_entity_poly.pdbx_strand_id
1 'polypeptide(L)'
;AAEASTRRLLDLPENASRSLVVVLTRGGRRSARALARVSGVDVVVMGGADVDEPIPPAEVGDALVLHASRQGQGLTLARVYLPAAANEGASPSERPSIVDVSPWSVETRRATLTADVRELEANLARWEAEGADAAQVSRQRARLVAMQAELDGLAPPPVPSDRRALAATFVELPPDAPREAEVTAAMEALARRVNDHNRIALADWAPEPPAEGEPRFVGSAACASCHAQAFEWWRNHPHGRAYSTLEVRHKQYNLTCVGCHVTGYLQPGGSTVTQLGEDGALRNVGCENCHGPGSAHVASDGTVASARTDVPERICVGCHNPEHSDHFMYDVYRRTLIVPGHGLPPAGGTP
;
A
#
# COMPACT_ATOMS: atom_id res chain seq x y z
N ALA A 1 5.85 -28.44 -7.16
CA ALA A 1 5.27 -28.36 -8.51
C ALA A 1 5.99 -27.34 -9.39
N ALA A 2 6.05 -26.05 -9.00
CA ALA A 2 6.69 -24.99 -9.79
C ALA A 2 8.16 -25.31 -10.14
N GLU A 3 9.00 -25.67 -9.16
CA GLU A 3 10.40 -26.06 -9.42
C GLU A 3 10.54 -27.21 -10.43
N ALA A 4 9.70 -28.24 -10.31
CA ALA A 4 9.75 -29.39 -11.19
C ALA A 4 9.35 -29.02 -12.62
N SER A 5 8.38 -28.12 -12.79
CA SER A 5 8.04 -27.57 -14.10
C SER A 5 9.14 -26.69 -14.66
N THR A 6 9.80 -25.87 -13.84
CA THR A 6 10.95 -25.05 -14.26
C THR A 6 12.11 -25.93 -14.74
N ARG A 7 12.49 -26.98 -13.98
CA ARG A 7 13.52 -27.95 -14.41
C ARG A 7 13.17 -28.58 -15.74
N ARG A 8 11.96 -29.12 -15.88
CA ARG A 8 11.50 -29.73 -17.14
C ARG A 8 11.57 -28.78 -18.33
N LEU A 9 11.25 -27.50 -18.16
CA LEU A 9 11.36 -26.51 -19.22
C LEU A 9 12.81 -26.21 -19.60
N LEU A 10 13.70 -26.14 -18.61
CA LEU A 10 15.13 -25.90 -18.84
C LEU A 10 15.82 -27.09 -19.52
N ASP A 11 15.38 -28.31 -19.22
CA ASP A 11 15.91 -29.55 -19.80
C ASP A 11 15.47 -29.78 -21.26
N LEU A 12 14.56 -28.96 -21.80
CA LEU A 12 14.14 -29.05 -23.20
C LEU A 12 15.30 -28.68 -24.15
N PRO A 13 15.57 -29.47 -25.22
CA PRO A 13 16.68 -29.23 -26.14
C PRO A 13 16.68 -27.84 -26.76
N GLU A 14 15.51 -27.29 -27.09
CA GLU A 14 15.36 -25.92 -27.63
C GLU A 14 15.76 -24.80 -26.65
N ASN A 15 15.94 -25.14 -25.37
CA ASN A 15 16.35 -24.21 -24.32
C ASN A 15 17.83 -24.37 -23.90
N ALA A 16 18.53 -25.38 -24.43
CA ALA A 16 19.93 -25.65 -24.10
C ALA A 16 20.88 -24.50 -24.50
N SER A 17 20.51 -23.66 -25.46
CA SER A 17 21.34 -22.54 -25.96
C SER A 17 20.93 -21.16 -25.43
N ARG A 18 20.02 -21.07 -24.45
CA ARG A 18 19.46 -19.79 -23.98
C ARG A 18 20.48 -19.02 -23.16
N SER A 19 20.90 -17.84 -23.60
CA SER A 19 21.90 -16.98 -22.92
C SER A 19 21.46 -16.37 -21.59
N LEU A 20 20.16 -16.41 -21.27
CA LEU A 20 19.58 -15.89 -20.04
C LEU A 20 18.24 -16.59 -19.74
N VAL A 21 18.00 -16.94 -18.49
CA VAL A 21 16.73 -17.49 -18.01
C VAL A 21 16.15 -16.58 -16.94
N VAL A 22 15.00 -15.98 -17.25
CA VAL A 22 14.23 -15.13 -16.33
C VAL A 22 12.92 -15.83 -15.98
N VAL A 23 12.68 -16.06 -14.70
CA VAL A 23 11.45 -16.65 -14.18
C VAL A 23 10.57 -15.55 -13.59
N LEU A 24 9.36 -15.41 -14.12
CA LEU A 24 8.35 -14.52 -13.56
C LEU A 24 7.41 -15.34 -12.66
N THR A 25 7.22 -14.93 -11.41
CA THR A 25 6.37 -15.65 -10.47
C THR A 25 5.41 -14.72 -9.74
N ARG A 26 4.18 -15.19 -9.52
CA ARG A 26 3.18 -14.54 -8.64
C ARG A 26 3.24 -15.04 -7.19
N GLY A 27 4.10 -16.00 -6.89
CA GLY A 27 4.24 -16.56 -5.55
C GLY A 27 5.15 -15.69 -4.67
N GLY A 28 4.90 -15.69 -3.36
CA GLY A 28 5.70 -14.94 -2.41
C GLY A 28 7.17 -15.39 -2.27
N ARG A 29 7.90 -14.73 -1.36
CA ARG A 29 9.37 -14.86 -1.20
C ARG A 29 9.88 -16.31 -1.15
N ARG A 30 9.17 -17.22 -0.46
CA ARG A 30 9.56 -18.63 -0.36
C ARG A 30 9.60 -19.31 -1.72
N SER A 31 8.56 -19.13 -2.53
CA SER A 31 8.46 -19.70 -3.87
C SER A 31 9.50 -19.09 -4.81
N ALA A 32 9.72 -17.77 -4.74
CA ALA A 32 10.74 -17.09 -5.53
C ALA A 32 12.15 -17.63 -5.23
N ARG A 33 12.50 -17.80 -3.95
CA ARG A 33 13.81 -18.38 -3.54
C ARG A 33 13.96 -19.84 -3.95
N ALA A 34 12.87 -20.61 -3.94
CA ALA A 34 12.90 -22.00 -4.40
C ALA A 34 13.16 -22.11 -5.91
N LEU A 35 12.52 -21.24 -6.69
CA LEU A 35 12.74 -21.14 -8.15
C LEU A 35 14.17 -20.68 -8.48
N ALA A 36 14.71 -19.74 -7.72
CA ALA A 36 16.08 -19.23 -7.89
C ALA A 36 17.17 -20.30 -7.67
N ARG A 37 16.86 -21.33 -6.88
CA ARG A 37 17.76 -22.47 -6.64
C ARG A 37 17.70 -23.54 -7.73
N VAL A 38 16.86 -23.38 -8.75
CA VAL A 38 16.85 -24.29 -9.89
C VAL A 38 18.05 -23.96 -10.77
N SER A 39 18.98 -24.91 -10.94
CA SER A 39 20.16 -24.75 -11.79
C SER A 39 19.77 -24.28 -13.20
N GLY A 40 20.48 -23.28 -13.70
CA GLY A 40 20.21 -22.67 -15.00
C GLY A 40 19.21 -21.50 -14.97
N VAL A 41 18.57 -21.21 -13.82
CA VAL A 41 17.85 -19.94 -13.63
C VAL A 41 18.85 -18.83 -13.31
N ASP A 42 18.80 -17.71 -14.03
CA ASP A 42 19.65 -16.55 -13.76
C ASP A 42 18.91 -15.50 -12.91
N VAL A 43 17.64 -15.23 -13.21
CA VAL A 43 16.87 -14.17 -12.55
C VAL A 43 15.47 -14.66 -12.21
N VAL A 44 15.00 -14.34 -11.00
CA VAL A 44 13.61 -14.50 -10.61
C VAL A 44 13.02 -13.14 -10.30
N VAL A 45 12.04 -12.73 -11.10
CA VAL A 45 11.24 -11.54 -10.84
C VAL A 45 9.96 -11.98 -10.13
N MET A 46 9.87 -11.63 -8.86
CA MET A 46 8.66 -11.77 -8.08
C MET A 46 7.73 -10.61 -8.42
N GLY A 47 6.50 -10.93 -8.81
CA GLY A 47 5.35 -10.04 -8.71
C GLY A 47 4.38 -10.63 -7.70
N GLY A 48 3.53 -9.82 -7.07
CA GLY A 48 2.54 -10.35 -6.13
C GLY A 48 2.01 -9.30 -5.18
N ALA A 49 0.86 -9.58 -4.56
CA ALA A 49 0.23 -8.70 -3.59
C ALA A 49 0.85 -8.81 -2.19
N ASP A 50 1.54 -9.92 -1.89
CA ASP A 50 1.96 -10.28 -0.53
C ASP A 50 3.16 -9.48 0.01
N VAL A 51 3.82 -8.69 -0.85
CA VAL A 51 4.94 -7.84 -0.46
C VAL A 51 4.66 -6.42 -0.95
N ASP A 52 4.62 -5.48 -0.02
CA ASP A 52 4.39 -4.06 -0.28
C ASP A 52 5.60 -3.41 -0.91
N GLU A 53 6.73 -3.63 -0.26
CA GLU A 53 7.93 -2.90 -0.58
C GLU A 53 8.62 -3.49 -1.81
N PRO A 54 9.15 -2.63 -2.70
CA PRO A 54 10.06 -3.09 -3.73
C PRO A 54 11.30 -3.70 -3.04
N ILE A 55 11.81 -4.81 -3.56
CA ILE A 55 12.99 -5.49 -2.99
C ILE A 55 14.11 -5.45 -4.03
N PRO A 56 15.29 -4.90 -3.70
CA PRO A 56 16.43 -4.90 -4.61
C PRO A 56 16.87 -6.33 -4.94
N PRO A 57 17.65 -6.52 -6.02
CA PRO A 57 18.24 -7.82 -6.32
C PRO A 57 18.98 -8.40 -5.11
N ALA A 58 18.72 -9.68 -4.86
CA ALA A 58 19.39 -10.46 -3.82
C ALA A 58 19.85 -11.80 -4.40
N GLU A 59 21.09 -12.18 -4.07
CA GLU A 59 21.65 -13.46 -4.50
C GLU A 59 20.98 -14.64 -3.77
N VAL A 60 20.55 -15.63 -4.54
CA VAL A 60 19.97 -16.88 -4.04
C VAL A 60 20.50 -18.04 -4.88
N GLY A 61 21.55 -18.69 -4.39
CA GLY A 61 22.28 -19.67 -5.21
C GLY A 61 22.99 -18.93 -6.34
N ASP A 62 22.80 -19.39 -7.57
CA ASP A 62 23.44 -18.80 -8.76
C ASP A 62 22.57 -17.73 -9.45
N ALA A 63 21.41 -17.43 -8.87
CA ALA A 63 20.41 -16.53 -9.43
C ALA A 63 20.21 -15.26 -8.58
N LEU A 64 19.71 -14.21 -9.22
CA LEU A 64 19.23 -13.00 -8.55
C LEU A 64 17.71 -13.03 -8.39
N VAL A 65 17.22 -12.66 -7.22
CA VAL A 65 15.79 -12.48 -6.93
C VAL A 65 15.51 -11.02 -6.69
N LEU A 66 14.55 -10.44 -7.40
CA LEU A 66 14.07 -9.07 -7.20
C LEU A 66 12.54 -9.01 -7.18
N HIS A 67 11.98 -7.96 -6.57
CA HIS A 67 10.54 -7.74 -6.50
C HIS A 67 10.15 -6.48 -7.28
N ALA A 68 9.26 -6.63 -8.26
CA ALA A 68 8.84 -5.56 -9.17
C ALA A 68 7.76 -4.62 -8.59
N SER A 69 7.79 -4.38 -7.28
CA SER A 69 6.75 -3.72 -6.48
C SER A 69 5.33 -4.22 -6.77
N ARG A 70 4.30 -3.54 -6.26
CA ARG A 70 2.90 -3.86 -6.54
C ARG A 70 2.18 -2.73 -7.26
N GLN A 71 1.04 -3.10 -7.87
CA GLN A 71 -0.05 -2.20 -8.28
C GLN A 71 0.36 -1.01 -9.18
N GLY A 72 1.52 -1.06 -9.83
CA GLY A 72 2.00 0.01 -10.71
C GLY A 72 2.32 1.32 -9.98
N GLN A 73 2.52 1.29 -8.66
CA GLN A 73 2.97 2.43 -7.86
C GLN A 73 4.48 2.69 -7.97
N GLY A 74 5.19 1.82 -8.69
CA GLY A 74 6.58 2.03 -9.03
C GLY A 74 6.98 1.25 -10.29
N LEU A 75 8.12 1.60 -10.84
CA LEU A 75 8.71 1.00 -12.02
C LEU A 75 10.08 0.44 -11.66
N THR A 76 10.23 -0.89 -11.76
CA THR A 76 11.54 -1.54 -11.66
C THR A 76 12.16 -1.63 -13.05
N LEU A 77 13.29 -0.95 -13.24
CA LEU A 77 14.10 -1.00 -14.45
C LEU A 77 15.25 -1.98 -14.23
N ALA A 78 15.19 -3.16 -14.84
CA ALA A 78 16.26 -4.15 -14.80
C ALA A 78 16.99 -4.20 -16.14
N ARG A 79 18.24 -3.69 -16.18
CA ARG A 79 19.12 -3.77 -17.34
C ARG A 79 20.01 -5.01 -17.20
N VAL A 80 20.00 -5.87 -18.22
CA VAL A 80 20.80 -7.09 -18.24
C VAL A 80 21.96 -6.93 -19.23
N TYR A 81 23.15 -7.33 -18.79
CA TYR A 81 24.39 -7.31 -19.57
C TYR A 81 24.80 -8.75 -19.87
N LEU A 82 24.96 -9.07 -21.15
CA LEU A 82 25.28 -10.41 -21.65
C LEU A 82 26.56 -10.35 -22.50
N PRO A 83 27.75 -10.44 -21.89
CA PRO A 83 28.99 -10.47 -22.67
C PRO A 83 29.08 -11.77 -23.49
N ALA A 84 29.65 -11.67 -24.70
CA ALA A 84 29.81 -12.82 -25.60
C ALA A 84 30.65 -13.94 -24.95
N ALA A 85 31.75 -13.56 -24.28
CA ALA A 85 32.65 -14.47 -23.57
C ALA A 85 31.96 -15.26 -22.43
N ALA A 86 30.89 -14.71 -21.83
CA ALA A 86 30.15 -15.38 -20.75
C ALA A 86 29.21 -16.49 -21.25
N ASN A 87 29.09 -16.68 -22.56
CA ASN A 87 28.15 -17.61 -23.20
C ASN A 87 28.83 -18.63 -24.13
N GLU A 88 30.16 -18.64 -24.23
CA GLU A 88 30.86 -19.59 -25.10
C GLU A 88 30.89 -21.00 -24.48
N GLY A 89 30.24 -21.96 -25.15
CA GLY A 89 30.43 -23.40 -24.94
C GLY A 89 29.85 -24.03 -23.66
N ALA A 90 29.29 -23.25 -22.73
CA ALA A 90 28.75 -23.75 -21.46
C ALA A 90 27.24 -24.01 -21.49
N SER A 91 26.83 -25.19 -21.01
CA SER A 91 25.42 -25.52 -20.73
C SER A 91 24.82 -24.55 -19.69
N PRO A 92 23.51 -24.26 -19.69
CA PRO A 92 22.87 -23.39 -18.71
C PRO A 92 23.25 -23.64 -17.24
N SER A 93 23.48 -24.91 -16.89
CA SER A 93 23.86 -25.36 -15.54
C SER A 93 25.34 -25.18 -15.19
N GLU A 94 26.21 -24.96 -16.18
CA GLU A 94 27.68 -24.87 -16.01
C GLU A 94 28.17 -23.42 -16.10
N ARG A 95 27.26 -22.48 -16.35
CA ARG A 95 27.60 -21.08 -16.51
C ARG A 95 27.86 -20.40 -15.17
N PRO A 96 28.80 -19.44 -15.12
CA PRO A 96 28.97 -18.58 -13.95
C PRO A 96 27.65 -17.89 -13.58
N SER A 97 27.44 -17.69 -12.28
CA SER A 97 26.27 -16.95 -11.77
C SER A 97 26.23 -15.52 -12.31
N ILE A 98 25.01 -15.01 -12.45
CA ILE A 98 24.81 -13.60 -12.80
C ILE A 98 25.19 -12.71 -11.61
N VAL A 99 25.87 -11.60 -11.88
CA VAL A 99 26.37 -10.68 -10.85
C VAL A 99 25.40 -9.51 -10.65
N ASP A 100 25.16 -9.14 -9.40
CA ASP A 100 24.45 -7.90 -9.07
C ASP A 100 25.38 -6.69 -9.20
N VAL A 101 25.03 -5.75 -10.07
CA VAL A 101 25.71 -4.46 -10.25
C VAL A 101 24.74 -3.30 -10.08
N SER A 102 23.65 -3.54 -9.36
CA SER A 102 22.53 -2.61 -9.24
C SER A 102 22.85 -1.40 -8.37
N PRO A 103 22.62 -0.18 -8.88
CA PRO A 103 22.59 1.01 -8.04
C PRO A 103 21.61 0.89 -6.89
N TRP A 104 20.47 0.23 -7.11
CA TRP A 104 19.44 0.03 -6.11
C TRP A 104 19.91 -0.81 -4.91
N SER A 105 20.71 -1.86 -5.13
CA SER A 105 21.28 -2.66 -4.04
C SER A 105 22.25 -1.84 -3.18
N VAL A 106 23.06 -0.99 -3.82
CA VAL A 106 23.98 -0.09 -3.12
C VAL A 106 23.24 1.01 -2.36
N GLU A 107 22.22 1.61 -2.95
CA GLU A 107 21.38 2.61 -2.29
C GLU A 107 20.67 2.02 -1.07
N THR A 108 20.13 0.80 -1.19
CA THR A 108 19.52 0.09 -0.07
C THR A 108 20.54 -0.17 1.05
N ARG A 109 21.73 -0.68 0.71
CA ARG A 109 22.81 -0.89 1.69
C ARG A 109 23.22 0.42 2.37
N ARG A 110 23.33 1.51 1.60
CA ARG A 110 23.65 2.85 2.10
C ARG A 110 22.60 3.34 3.10
N ALA A 111 21.32 3.19 2.78
CA ALA A 111 20.23 3.60 3.66
C ALA A 111 20.26 2.82 4.99
N THR A 112 20.38 1.48 4.93
CA THR A 112 20.50 0.63 6.14
C THR A 112 21.73 1.02 6.97
N LEU A 113 22.89 1.12 6.34
CA LEU A 113 24.13 1.43 7.05
C LEU A 113 24.11 2.83 7.68
N THR A 114 23.48 3.81 7.02
CA THR A 114 23.28 5.17 7.58
C THR A 114 22.40 5.13 8.82
N ALA A 115 21.32 4.35 8.82
CA ALA A 115 20.45 4.19 9.99
C ALA A 115 21.21 3.53 11.14
N ASP A 116 21.94 2.45 10.87
CA ASP A 116 22.76 1.74 11.87
C ASP A 116 23.85 2.64 12.46
N VAL A 117 24.49 3.49 11.64
CA VAL A 117 25.47 4.50 12.09
C VAL A 117 24.82 5.49 13.06
N ARG A 118 23.67 6.08 12.70
CA ARG A 118 22.96 7.04 13.55
C ARG A 118 22.51 6.42 14.87
N GLU A 119 22.03 5.18 14.83
CA GLU A 119 21.62 4.46 16.04
C GLU A 119 22.83 4.20 16.94
N LEU A 120 23.95 3.74 16.38
CA LEU A 120 25.18 3.48 17.13
C LEU A 120 25.76 4.75 17.74
N GLU A 121 25.73 5.89 17.02
CA GLU A 121 26.12 7.20 17.53
C GLU A 121 25.26 7.63 18.72
N ALA A 122 23.94 7.52 18.62
CA ALA A 122 23.02 7.84 19.72
C ALA A 122 23.24 6.91 20.94
N ASN A 123 23.44 5.62 20.69
CA ASN A 123 23.73 4.64 21.73
C ASN A 123 25.06 4.93 22.43
N LEU A 124 26.12 5.25 21.68
CA LEU A 124 27.42 5.64 22.21
C LEU A 124 27.32 6.89 23.10
N ALA A 125 26.64 7.93 22.63
CA ALA A 125 26.44 9.16 23.41
C ALA A 125 25.70 8.90 24.73
N ARG A 126 24.67 8.04 24.70
CA ARG A 126 23.94 7.63 25.91
C ARG A 126 24.83 6.84 26.86
N TRP A 127 25.53 5.81 26.38
CA TRP A 127 26.39 4.96 27.21
C TRP A 127 27.52 5.74 27.88
N GLU A 128 28.07 6.73 27.21
CA GLU A 128 29.10 7.61 27.79
C GLU A 128 28.54 8.49 28.90
N ALA A 129 27.33 9.02 28.74
CA ALA A 129 26.64 9.78 29.78
C ALA A 129 26.27 8.92 31.00
N GLU A 130 25.98 7.63 30.78
CA GLU A 130 25.63 6.66 31.82
C GLU A 130 26.85 6.02 32.52
N GLY A 131 28.07 6.36 32.10
CA GLY A 131 29.30 5.83 32.70
C GLY A 131 29.55 4.36 32.36
N ALA A 132 29.18 3.93 31.15
CA ALA A 132 29.43 2.56 30.67
C ALA A 132 30.93 2.20 30.61
N ASP A 133 31.23 0.91 30.56
CA ASP A 133 32.59 0.38 30.47
C ASP A 133 33.38 0.96 29.29
N ALA A 134 34.56 1.53 29.58
CA ALA A 134 35.38 2.23 28.60
C ALA A 134 35.89 1.30 27.47
N ALA A 135 36.17 0.03 27.78
CA ALA A 135 36.63 -0.93 26.78
C ALA A 135 35.50 -1.27 25.79
N GLN A 136 34.26 -1.42 26.28
CA GLN A 136 33.08 -1.58 25.44
C GLN A 136 32.85 -0.37 24.54
N VAL A 137 32.88 0.85 25.09
CA VAL A 137 32.71 2.09 24.32
C VAL A 137 33.77 2.19 23.22
N SER A 138 35.04 1.89 23.53
CA SER A 138 36.13 1.91 22.55
C SER A 138 35.91 0.93 21.39
N ARG A 139 35.48 -0.31 21.67
CA ARG A 139 35.14 -1.30 20.62
C ARG A 139 34.02 -0.80 19.71
N GLN A 140 32.98 -0.19 20.28
CA GLN A 140 31.86 0.32 19.51
C GLN A 140 32.24 1.56 18.68
N ARG A 141 33.13 2.43 19.18
CA ARG A 141 33.71 3.53 18.39
C ARG A 141 34.53 3.01 17.20
N ALA A 142 35.33 1.97 17.38
CA ALA A 142 36.06 1.35 16.28
C ALA A 142 35.11 0.76 15.21
N ARG A 143 34.01 0.13 15.66
CA ARG A 143 32.95 -0.36 14.77
C ARG A 143 32.29 0.79 14.01
N LEU A 144 31.98 1.90 14.67
CA LEU A 144 31.41 3.09 14.04
C LEU A 144 32.32 3.63 12.93
N VAL A 145 33.62 3.75 13.18
CA VAL A 145 34.60 4.19 12.17
C VAL A 145 34.63 3.24 10.97
N ALA A 146 34.61 1.93 11.20
CA ALA A 146 34.57 0.94 10.13
C ALA A 146 33.28 1.04 9.30
N MET A 147 32.12 1.26 9.96
CA MET A 147 30.84 1.47 9.29
C MET A 147 30.81 2.77 8.46
N GLN A 148 31.39 3.86 8.98
CA GLN A 148 31.53 5.12 8.25
C GLN A 148 32.44 4.95 7.02
N ALA A 149 33.57 4.26 7.16
CA ALA A 149 34.47 3.98 6.04
C ALA A 149 33.80 3.08 4.97
N GLU A 150 33.02 2.08 5.37
CA GLU A 150 32.21 1.29 4.43
C GLU A 150 31.22 2.20 3.69
N LEU A 151 30.48 3.05 4.41
CA LEU A 151 29.50 3.97 3.85
C LEU A 151 30.10 4.91 2.80
N ASP A 152 31.27 5.47 3.08
CA ASP A 152 32.01 6.36 2.19
C ASP A 152 32.52 5.62 0.93
N GLY A 153 32.85 4.34 1.06
CA GLY A 153 33.33 3.49 -0.02
C GLY A 153 32.23 2.83 -0.88
N LEU A 154 30.97 2.87 -0.45
CA LEU A 154 29.88 2.23 -1.19
C LEU A 154 29.71 2.87 -2.58
N ALA A 155 29.81 2.07 -3.63
CA ALA A 155 29.51 2.45 -5.00
C ALA A 155 29.00 1.23 -5.78
N PRO A 156 28.14 1.41 -6.80
CA PRO A 156 27.74 0.31 -7.68
C PRO A 156 28.98 -0.30 -8.34
N PRO A 157 29.16 -1.63 -8.29
CA PRO A 157 30.31 -2.25 -8.92
C PRO A 157 30.24 -2.07 -10.45
N PRO A 158 31.39 -1.96 -11.14
CA PRO A 158 31.41 -1.83 -12.59
C PRO A 158 30.85 -3.10 -13.25
N VAL A 159 30.26 -2.94 -14.43
CA VAL A 159 29.76 -4.07 -15.21
C VAL A 159 30.94 -4.95 -15.65
N PRO A 160 30.97 -6.25 -15.29
CA PRO A 160 32.03 -7.16 -15.71
C PRO A 160 31.99 -7.43 -17.22
N SER A 161 33.16 -7.60 -17.84
CA SER A 161 33.29 -7.91 -19.27
C SER A 161 33.21 -9.41 -19.58
N ASP A 162 33.36 -10.26 -18.57
CA ASP A 162 33.51 -11.71 -18.65
C ASP A 162 32.33 -12.48 -18.05
N ARG A 163 31.40 -11.79 -17.38
CA ARG A 163 30.25 -12.39 -16.68
C ARG A 163 28.95 -11.66 -17.00
N ARG A 164 27.83 -12.39 -16.92
CA ARG A 164 26.49 -11.78 -16.99
C ARG A 164 26.29 -10.91 -15.76
N ALA A 165 25.61 -9.79 -15.95
CA ALA A 165 25.31 -8.88 -14.85
C ALA A 165 23.92 -8.25 -14.97
N LEU A 166 23.36 -7.84 -13.85
CA LEU A 166 22.08 -7.14 -13.77
C LEU A 166 22.25 -5.84 -12.99
N ALA A 167 21.84 -4.73 -13.61
CA ALA A 167 21.71 -3.44 -12.95
C ALA A 167 20.23 -3.08 -12.84
N ALA A 168 19.71 -3.06 -11.61
CA ALA A 168 18.35 -2.65 -11.31
C ALA A 168 18.30 -1.25 -10.68
N THR A 169 17.27 -0.49 -11.05
CA THR A 169 16.80 0.69 -10.33
C THR A 169 15.31 0.58 -10.05
N PHE A 170 14.86 1.10 -8.92
CA PHE A 170 13.44 1.26 -8.61
C PHE A 170 13.08 2.74 -8.68
N VAL A 171 12.02 3.07 -9.41
CA VAL A 171 11.49 4.42 -9.53
C VAL A 171 10.08 4.41 -8.94
N GLU A 172 9.89 5.10 -7.83
CA GLU A 172 8.55 5.34 -7.28
C GLU A 172 7.76 6.23 -8.25
N LEU A 173 6.49 5.91 -8.47
CA LEU A 173 5.58 6.70 -9.30
C LEU A 173 4.63 7.45 -8.37
N PRO A 174 5.00 8.66 -7.92
CA PRO A 174 4.18 9.37 -6.96
C PRO A 174 2.87 9.85 -7.59
N PRO A 175 1.82 10.10 -6.78
CA PRO A 175 0.51 10.51 -7.30
C PRO A 175 0.54 11.81 -8.13
N ASP A 176 1.51 12.69 -7.86
CA ASP A 176 1.73 13.96 -8.54
C ASP A 176 2.72 13.87 -9.72
N ALA A 177 3.18 12.67 -10.07
CA ALA A 177 4.02 12.45 -11.23
C ALA A 177 3.38 13.04 -12.50
N PRO A 178 4.16 13.68 -13.40
CA PRO A 178 3.66 14.21 -14.65
C PRO A 178 2.89 13.16 -15.44
N ARG A 179 1.72 13.53 -15.95
CA ARG A 179 0.84 12.64 -16.70
C ARG A 179 0.69 13.14 -18.11
N GLU A 180 0.84 12.24 -19.07
CA GLU A 180 0.57 12.54 -20.47
C GLU A 180 -0.89 12.96 -20.65
N ALA A 181 -1.11 14.06 -21.37
CA ALA A 181 -2.43 14.65 -21.53
C ALA A 181 -3.40 13.70 -22.24
N GLU A 182 -2.92 12.98 -23.26
CA GLU A 182 -3.72 12.02 -24.03
C GLU A 182 -4.16 10.83 -23.16
N VAL A 183 -3.24 10.28 -22.35
CA VAL A 183 -3.55 9.19 -21.42
C VAL A 183 -4.53 9.64 -20.35
N THR A 184 -4.34 10.85 -19.82
CA THR A 184 -5.25 11.45 -18.82
C THR A 184 -6.66 11.59 -19.40
N ALA A 185 -6.78 12.14 -20.62
CA ALA A 185 -8.07 12.29 -21.30
C ALA A 185 -8.74 10.93 -21.58
N ALA A 186 -7.97 9.92 -22.00
CA ALA A 186 -8.48 8.56 -22.23
C ALA A 186 -9.00 7.91 -20.93
N MET A 187 -8.30 8.10 -19.81
CA MET A 187 -8.71 7.62 -18.49
C MET A 187 -9.97 8.31 -17.98
N GLU A 188 -10.09 9.62 -18.14
CA GLU A 188 -11.31 10.34 -17.81
C GLU A 188 -12.50 9.92 -18.67
N ALA A 189 -12.28 9.71 -19.97
CA ALA A 189 -13.31 9.19 -20.86
C ALA A 189 -13.77 7.79 -20.44
N LEU A 190 -12.84 6.91 -20.02
CA LEU A 190 -13.18 5.61 -19.45
C LEU A 190 -13.99 5.75 -18.16
N ALA A 191 -13.56 6.61 -17.24
CA ALA A 191 -14.28 6.85 -15.98
C ALA A 191 -15.72 7.27 -16.23
N ARG A 192 -15.95 8.24 -17.14
CA ARG A 192 -17.30 8.66 -17.55
C ARG A 192 -18.13 7.50 -18.08
N ARG A 193 -17.60 6.69 -19.00
CA ARG A 193 -18.33 5.54 -19.56
C ARG A 193 -18.70 4.51 -18.50
N VAL A 194 -17.77 4.17 -17.59
CA VAL A 194 -18.04 3.22 -16.49
C VAL A 194 -19.11 3.78 -15.57
N ASN A 195 -19.03 5.06 -15.25
CA ASN A 195 -19.98 5.73 -14.36
C ASN A 195 -21.39 5.78 -14.97
N ASP A 196 -21.51 6.11 -16.26
CA ASP A 196 -22.78 6.12 -16.99
C ASP A 196 -23.37 4.71 -17.12
N HIS A 197 -22.52 3.72 -17.43
CA HIS A 197 -22.94 2.33 -17.51
C HIS A 197 -23.47 1.83 -16.17
N ASN A 198 -22.72 2.00 -15.08
CA ASN A 198 -23.12 1.53 -13.75
C ASN A 198 -24.37 2.24 -13.23
N ARG A 199 -24.52 3.54 -13.50
CA ARG A 199 -25.73 4.30 -13.15
C ARG A 199 -26.99 3.64 -13.71
N ILE A 200 -26.93 3.13 -14.94
CA ILE A 200 -28.06 2.52 -15.63
C ILE A 200 -28.18 1.04 -15.25
N ALA A 201 -27.09 0.28 -15.38
CA ALA A 201 -27.07 -1.16 -15.19
C ALA A 201 -27.37 -1.58 -13.75
N LEU A 202 -27.07 -0.71 -12.78
CA LEU A 202 -27.23 -0.97 -11.35
C LEU A 202 -28.30 -0.08 -10.72
N ALA A 203 -29.16 0.57 -11.53
CA ALA A 203 -30.22 1.45 -11.01
C ALA A 203 -31.14 0.72 -10.02
N ASP A 204 -31.49 -0.54 -10.31
CA ASP A 204 -32.42 -1.33 -9.50
C ASP A 204 -31.75 -2.12 -8.37
N TRP A 205 -30.42 -1.98 -8.20
CA TRP A 205 -29.71 -2.67 -7.13
C TRP A 205 -29.95 -1.98 -5.79
N ALA A 206 -31.00 -2.41 -5.10
CA ALA A 206 -31.34 -1.97 -3.76
C ALA A 206 -30.51 -2.68 -2.68
N PRO A 207 -30.24 -2.03 -1.54
CA PRO A 207 -29.65 -2.69 -0.38
C PRO A 207 -30.65 -3.71 0.20
N GLU A 208 -30.14 -4.71 0.89
CA GLU A 208 -31.02 -5.60 1.66
C GLU A 208 -31.81 -4.79 2.70
N PRO A 209 -33.10 -5.07 2.92
CA PRO A 209 -33.85 -4.41 3.98
C PRO A 209 -33.29 -4.81 5.35
N PRO A 210 -33.37 -3.94 6.37
CA PRO A 210 -33.05 -4.34 7.74
C PRO A 210 -34.04 -5.41 8.20
N ALA A 211 -33.58 -6.33 9.05
CA ALA A 211 -34.46 -7.33 9.67
C ALA A 211 -35.53 -6.64 10.54
N GLU A 212 -36.66 -7.30 10.72
CA GLU A 212 -37.77 -6.78 11.52
C GLU A 212 -37.29 -6.47 12.96
N GLY A 213 -37.52 -5.24 13.41
CA GLY A 213 -37.10 -4.76 14.73
C GLY A 213 -35.66 -4.25 14.82
N GLU A 214 -34.83 -4.44 13.80
CA GLU A 214 -33.45 -3.93 13.80
C GLU A 214 -33.38 -2.44 13.44
N PRO A 215 -32.42 -1.67 14.00
CA PRO A 215 -32.19 -0.28 13.64
C PRO A 215 -31.83 -0.11 12.15
N ARG A 216 -32.33 0.97 11.55
CA ARG A 216 -32.06 1.36 10.16
C ARG A 216 -31.27 2.68 10.08
N PHE A 217 -30.65 2.91 8.93
CA PHE A 217 -29.98 4.18 8.65
C PHE A 217 -31.01 5.29 8.40
N VAL A 218 -30.76 6.48 8.93
CA VAL A 218 -31.65 7.66 8.82
C VAL A 218 -30.98 8.87 8.17
N GLY A 219 -29.67 8.80 7.94
CA GLY A 219 -28.87 9.89 7.37
C GLY A 219 -28.48 10.96 8.40
N SER A 220 -27.34 11.61 8.16
CA SER A 220 -26.77 12.59 9.10
C SER A 220 -27.68 13.78 9.39
N ALA A 221 -28.60 14.12 8.48
CA ALA A 221 -29.53 15.24 8.67
C ALA A 221 -30.46 15.02 9.88
N ALA A 222 -30.83 13.78 10.18
CA ALA A 222 -31.65 13.43 11.34
C ALA A 222 -30.93 13.72 12.68
N CYS A 223 -29.60 13.82 12.67
CA CYS A 223 -28.80 14.10 13.87
C CYS A 223 -28.71 15.60 14.19
N ALA A 224 -29.00 16.48 13.22
CA ALA A 224 -28.66 17.89 13.30
C ALA A 224 -29.41 18.67 14.39
N SER A 225 -30.67 18.31 14.68
CA SER A 225 -31.51 19.02 15.66
C SER A 225 -30.98 18.87 17.10
N CYS A 226 -30.50 17.68 17.47
CA CYS A 226 -29.94 17.39 18.79
C CYS A 226 -28.43 17.62 18.86
N HIS A 227 -27.70 17.38 17.76
CA HIS A 227 -26.24 17.47 17.68
C HIS A 227 -25.75 18.58 16.73
N ALA A 228 -26.31 19.79 16.85
CA ALA A 228 -26.08 20.89 15.90
C ALA A 228 -24.59 21.24 15.71
N GLN A 229 -23.80 21.32 16.78
CA GLN A 229 -22.35 21.64 16.69
C GLN A 229 -21.56 20.55 15.94
N ALA A 230 -21.82 19.28 16.27
CA ALA A 230 -21.17 18.15 15.61
C ALA A 230 -21.54 18.08 14.12
N PHE A 231 -22.82 18.28 13.79
CA PHE A 231 -23.31 18.29 12.42
C PHE A 231 -22.70 19.44 11.60
N GLU A 232 -22.63 20.64 12.16
CA GLU A 232 -22.02 21.82 11.53
C GLU A 232 -20.54 21.61 11.22
N TRP A 233 -19.82 20.99 12.14
CA TRP A 233 -18.44 20.61 11.90
C TRP A 233 -18.34 19.53 10.81
N TRP A 234 -19.14 18.46 10.91
CA TRP A 234 -19.10 17.32 10.00
C TRP A 234 -19.37 17.71 8.55
N ARG A 235 -20.39 18.54 8.27
CA ARG A 235 -20.75 18.95 6.90
C ARG A 235 -19.63 19.71 6.17
N ASN A 236 -18.67 20.25 6.92
CA ASN A 236 -17.52 20.96 6.41
C ASN A 236 -16.23 20.12 6.42
N HIS A 237 -16.21 19.00 7.12
CA HIS A 237 -15.11 18.04 7.16
C HIS A 237 -15.04 17.22 5.85
N PRO A 238 -13.86 16.72 5.43
CA PRO A 238 -13.73 15.83 4.27
C PRO A 238 -14.72 14.65 4.25
N HIS A 239 -15.01 14.04 5.39
CA HIS A 239 -16.03 12.99 5.49
C HIS A 239 -17.43 13.45 5.09
N GLY A 240 -17.88 14.64 5.51
CA GLY A 240 -19.18 15.20 5.13
C GLY A 240 -19.25 15.71 3.69
N ARG A 241 -18.12 15.69 2.97
CA ARG A 241 -18.02 16.08 1.55
C ARG A 241 -17.52 14.95 0.65
N ALA A 242 -17.35 13.74 1.20
CA ALA A 242 -16.67 12.64 0.55
C ALA A 242 -17.27 12.31 -0.82
N TYR A 243 -18.59 12.30 -0.96
CA TYR A 243 -19.24 11.90 -2.20
C TYR A 243 -18.94 12.86 -3.36
N SER A 244 -18.82 14.16 -3.09
CA SER A 244 -18.53 15.16 -4.13
C SER A 244 -17.16 14.97 -4.77
N THR A 245 -16.19 14.42 -4.05
CA THR A 245 -14.87 14.08 -4.59
C THR A 245 -14.95 13.01 -5.69
N LEU A 246 -15.96 12.13 -5.64
CA LEU A 246 -16.23 11.17 -6.69
C LEU A 246 -16.94 11.81 -7.88
N GLU A 247 -17.89 12.71 -7.64
CA GLU A 247 -18.63 13.41 -8.70
C GLU A 247 -17.69 14.21 -9.62
N VAL A 248 -16.74 14.94 -9.03
CA VAL A 248 -15.72 15.71 -9.77
C VAL A 248 -14.86 14.82 -10.68
N ARG A 249 -14.71 13.53 -10.34
CA ARG A 249 -13.87 12.57 -11.06
C ARG A 249 -14.68 11.56 -11.88
N HIS A 250 -16.00 11.70 -11.94
CA HIS A 250 -16.92 10.74 -12.56
C HIS A 250 -16.76 9.31 -12.02
N LYS A 251 -16.70 9.17 -10.69
CA LYS A 251 -16.52 7.88 -10.00
C LYS A 251 -17.62 7.55 -9.00
N GLN A 252 -18.67 8.36 -8.93
CA GLN A 252 -19.71 8.22 -7.91
C GLN A 252 -20.54 6.94 -8.05
N TYR A 253 -20.58 6.35 -9.24
CA TYR A 253 -21.16 5.03 -9.51
C TYR A 253 -20.11 3.94 -9.75
N ASN A 254 -18.84 4.19 -9.38
CA ASN A 254 -17.79 3.18 -9.48
C ASN A 254 -17.81 2.28 -8.24
N LEU A 255 -17.95 0.97 -8.45
CA LEU A 255 -18.07 -0.03 -7.38
C LEU A 255 -16.84 -0.11 -6.46
N THR A 256 -15.67 0.25 -6.96
CA THR A 256 -14.42 0.29 -6.18
C THR A 256 -14.29 1.57 -5.36
N CYS A 257 -15.08 2.61 -5.64
CA CYS A 257 -14.93 3.91 -5.00
C CYS A 257 -16.08 4.26 -4.05
N VAL A 258 -17.31 4.01 -4.48
CA VAL A 258 -18.52 4.49 -3.79
C VAL A 258 -18.59 4.00 -2.34
N GLY A 259 -18.14 2.77 -2.05
CA GLY A 259 -18.33 2.14 -0.74
C GLY A 259 -17.67 2.85 0.44
N CYS A 260 -16.56 3.56 0.19
CA CYS A 260 -15.88 4.36 1.21
C CYS A 260 -16.36 5.82 1.27
N HIS A 261 -17.31 6.21 0.40
CA HIS A 261 -17.74 7.60 0.20
C HIS A 261 -19.25 7.82 0.46
N VAL A 262 -19.93 6.79 0.98
CA VAL A 262 -21.35 6.79 1.32
C VAL A 262 -21.58 6.16 2.70
N THR A 263 -22.79 6.33 3.22
CA THR A 263 -23.18 5.80 4.52
C THR A 263 -23.80 4.41 4.38
N GLY A 264 -23.31 3.45 5.17
CA GLY A 264 -23.88 2.11 5.24
C GLY A 264 -23.80 1.29 3.94
N TYR A 265 -22.73 1.44 3.14
CA TYR A 265 -22.62 0.73 1.87
C TYR A 265 -22.76 -0.79 2.02
N LEU A 266 -23.70 -1.38 1.29
CA LEU A 266 -24.09 -2.80 1.32
C LEU A 266 -24.47 -3.34 2.70
N GLN A 267 -24.78 -2.45 3.65
CA GLN A 267 -25.36 -2.85 4.93
C GLN A 267 -26.89 -2.89 4.82
N PRO A 268 -27.57 -3.73 5.62
CA PRO A 268 -29.02 -3.74 5.65
C PRO A 268 -29.60 -2.35 5.96
N GLY A 269 -30.51 -1.88 5.10
CA GLY A 269 -31.11 -0.54 5.17
C GLY A 269 -30.15 0.61 4.87
N GLY A 270 -28.95 0.32 4.37
CA GLY A 270 -27.91 1.30 4.05
C GLY A 270 -27.98 1.76 2.59
N SER A 271 -26.83 1.90 1.95
CA SER A 271 -26.72 2.38 0.56
C SER A 271 -26.16 1.33 -0.39
N THR A 272 -26.39 1.53 -1.68
CA THR A 272 -25.67 0.84 -2.76
C THR A 272 -25.03 1.89 -3.67
N VAL A 273 -24.51 1.45 -4.82
CA VAL A 273 -23.86 2.31 -5.80
C VAL A 273 -24.78 3.43 -6.31
N THR A 274 -26.08 3.17 -6.46
CA THR A 274 -27.08 4.10 -7.02
C THR A 274 -28.16 4.46 -6.02
N GLN A 275 -28.38 3.65 -4.97
CA GLN A 275 -29.41 3.87 -3.97
C GLN A 275 -28.79 4.48 -2.71
N LEU A 276 -28.98 5.79 -2.52
CA LEU A 276 -28.34 6.57 -1.44
C LEU A 276 -29.34 7.00 -0.36
N GLY A 277 -30.37 6.19 -0.13
CA GLY A 277 -31.51 6.54 0.73
C GLY A 277 -32.43 7.59 0.10
N GLU A 278 -33.55 7.86 0.78
CA GLU A 278 -34.51 8.90 0.39
C GLU A 278 -33.81 10.26 0.28
N ASP A 279 -34.05 10.98 -0.81
CA ASP A 279 -33.42 12.27 -1.14
C ASP A 279 -31.88 12.30 -1.04
N GLY A 280 -31.21 11.14 -1.09
CA GLY A 280 -29.76 11.04 -0.95
C GLY A 280 -29.25 11.20 0.49
N ALA A 281 -30.09 10.91 1.49
CA ALA A 281 -29.75 11.03 2.92
C ALA A 281 -28.48 10.26 3.35
N LEU A 282 -28.06 9.24 2.60
CA LEU A 282 -26.87 8.42 2.86
C LEU A 282 -25.65 8.82 2.02
N ARG A 283 -25.68 9.97 1.34
CA ARG A 283 -24.50 10.56 0.72
C ARG A 283 -23.45 10.90 1.77
N ASN A 284 -22.18 10.80 1.36
CA ASN A 284 -20.99 11.07 2.17
C ASN A 284 -20.74 10.02 3.27
N VAL A 285 -19.57 10.13 3.92
CA VAL A 285 -19.27 9.35 5.13
C VAL A 285 -19.97 10.03 6.30
N GLY A 286 -21.17 9.56 6.62
CA GLY A 286 -22.09 10.15 7.59
C GLY A 286 -21.83 9.73 9.03
N CYS A 287 -22.62 10.28 9.95
CA CYS A 287 -22.54 9.97 11.38
C CYS A 287 -22.62 8.44 11.64
N GLU A 288 -23.47 7.77 10.86
CA GLU A 288 -23.82 6.36 11.04
C GLU A 288 -22.74 5.39 10.53
N ASN A 289 -21.74 5.85 9.74
CA ASN A 289 -20.56 5.02 9.45
C ASN A 289 -19.77 4.71 10.73
N CYS A 290 -19.66 5.71 11.62
CA CYS A 290 -18.96 5.59 12.90
C CYS A 290 -19.89 5.06 13.99
N HIS A 291 -21.04 5.70 14.17
CA HIS A 291 -21.96 5.45 15.29
C HIS A 291 -22.98 4.34 15.04
N GLY A 292 -23.03 3.78 13.82
CA GLY A 292 -24.01 2.77 13.40
C GLY A 292 -25.39 3.34 13.09
N PRO A 293 -26.37 2.50 12.71
CA PRO A 293 -27.70 2.94 12.31
C PRO A 293 -28.45 3.65 13.45
N GLY A 294 -28.99 4.84 13.18
CA GLY A 294 -29.46 5.77 14.19
C GLY A 294 -30.97 5.72 14.49
N SER A 295 -31.78 4.92 13.78
CA SER A 295 -33.23 5.04 13.87
C SER A 295 -33.81 4.85 15.27
N ALA A 296 -33.29 3.87 16.04
CA ALA A 296 -33.77 3.61 17.40
C ALA A 296 -33.37 4.74 18.36
N HIS A 297 -32.14 5.26 18.22
CA HIS A 297 -31.66 6.40 18.99
C HIS A 297 -32.53 7.64 18.77
N VAL A 298 -32.76 8.00 17.50
CA VAL A 298 -33.59 9.15 17.12
C VAL A 298 -35.04 8.99 17.59
N ALA A 299 -35.65 7.82 17.37
CA ALA A 299 -37.05 7.59 17.77
C ALA A 299 -37.28 7.63 19.30
N SER A 300 -36.21 7.48 20.08
CA SER A 300 -36.24 7.44 21.54
C SER A 300 -35.80 8.75 22.20
N ASP A 301 -35.60 9.82 21.41
CA ASP A 301 -35.00 11.09 21.84
C ASP A 301 -33.68 10.89 22.61
N GLY A 302 -32.90 9.90 22.18
CA GLY A 302 -31.59 9.57 22.76
C GLY A 302 -31.60 8.72 24.02
N THR A 303 -32.76 8.28 24.51
CA THR A 303 -32.82 7.34 25.66
C THR A 303 -32.24 5.97 25.34
N VAL A 304 -32.36 5.53 24.08
CA VAL A 304 -31.56 4.42 23.53
C VAL A 304 -30.26 5.01 22.98
N ALA A 305 -29.12 4.51 23.46
CA ALA A 305 -27.82 4.93 22.96
C ALA A 305 -27.64 4.59 21.47
N SER A 306 -26.77 5.34 20.77
CA SER A 306 -26.33 4.95 19.44
C SER A 306 -25.63 3.58 19.49
N ALA A 307 -25.60 2.87 18.36
CA ALA A 307 -24.99 1.54 18.32
C ALA A 307 -23.51 1.56 18.73
N ARG A 308 -22.82 2.70 18.55
CA ARG A 308 -21.44 2.90 19.02
C ARG A 308 -21.28 4.30 19.62
N THR A 309 -21.03 4.36 20.92
CA THR A 309 -20.62 5.58 21.63
C THR A 309 -19.10 5.74 21.63
N ASP A 310 -18.37 4.63 21.82
CA ASP A 310 -16.92 4.54 21.60
C ASP A 310 -16.65 3.85 20.25
N VAL A 311 -15.95 4.56 19.36
CA VAL A 311 -15.71 4.12 17.98
C VAL A 311 -14.36 3.40 17.91
N PRO A 312 -14.34 2.08 17.66
CA PRO A 312 -13.08 1.34 17.60
C PRO A 312 -12.33 1.61 16.29
N GLU A 313 -11.00 1.55 16.34
CA GLU A 313 -10.10 1.79 15.19
C GLU A 313 -10.47 1.00 13.93
N ARG A 314 -10.97 -0.25 14.10
CA ARG A 314 -11.44 -1.11 13.01
C ARG A 314 -12.47 -0.45 12.08
N ILE A 315 -13.22 0.55 12.57
CA ILE A 315 -14.18 1.30 11.75
C ILE A 315 -13.46 2.22 10.76
N CYS A 316 -12.35 2.83 11.18
CA CYS A 316 -11.55 3.73 10.36
C CYS A 316 -10.80 2.96 9.28
N VAL A 317 -10.13 1.87 9.67
CA VAL A 317 -9.23 1.12 8.77
C VAL A 317 -9.95 0.23 7.75
N GLY A 318 -11.29 0.14 7.83
CA GLY A 318 -12.09 -0.46 6.76
C GLY A 318 -11.97 0.32 5.44
N CYS A 319 -11.91 1.66 5.54
CA CYS A 319 -11.70 2.54 4.39
C CYS A 319 -10.26 3.04 4.30
N HIS A 320 -9.66 3.39 5.45
CA HIS A 320 -8.27 3.85 5.53
C HIS A 320 -7.30 2.68 5.67
N ASN A 321 -6.99 2.04 4.56
CA ASN A 321 -6.03 0.96 4.47
C ASN A 321 -4.87 1.35 3.52
N PRO A 322 -3.76 0.58 3.50
CA PRO A 322 -2.60 0.91 2.67
C PRO A 322 -2.89 1.07 1.17
N GLU A 323 -3.97 0.47 0.65
CA GLU A 323 -4.33 0.58 -0.77
C GLU A 323 -5.04 1.91 -1.10
N HIS A 324 -5.79 2.47 -0.14
CA HIS A 324 -6.65 3.64 -0.37
C HIS A 324 -6.19 4.89 0.38
N SER A 325 -5.32 4.73 1.39
CA SER A 325 -4.87 5.79 2.28
C SER A 325 -3.52 5.41 2.92
N ASP A 326 -2.48 5.26 2.08
CA ASP A 326 -1.09 4.93 2.43
C ASP A 326 -0.46 5.81 3.54
N HIS A 327 -0.86 7.06 3.66
CA HIS A 327 -0.39 7.99 4.70
C HIS A 327 -1.33 8.13 5.92
N PHE A 328 -2.27 7.20 6.10
CA PHE A 328 -3.17 7.24 7.25
C PHE A 328 -2.41 6.98 8.57
N MET A 329 -2.59 7.88 9.53
CA MET A 329 -2.11 7.70 10.90
C MET A 329 -3.28 7.82 11.86
N TYR A 330 -3.73 6.69 12.41
CA TYR A 330 -4.96 6.62 13.19
C TYR A 330 -5.05 7.70 14.28
N ASP A 331 -4.04 7.81 15.15
CA ASP A 331 -4.07 8.77 16.26
C ASP A 331 -4.11 10.24 15.79
N VAL A 332 -3.44 10.56 14.69
CA VAL A 332 -3.37 11.93 14.17
C VAL A 332 -4.70 12.31 13.52
N TYR A 333 -5.26 11.43 12.69
CA TYR A 333 -6.53 11.66 12.01
C TYR A 333 -7.71 11.60 12.98
N ARG A 334 -7.68 10.70 13.98
CA ARG A 334 -8.73 10.64 15.00
C ARG A 334 -8.85 11.94 15.79
N ARG A 335 -7.73 12.61 16.08
CA ARG A 335 -7.73 13.90 16.79
C ARG A 335 -8.43 15.01 16.01
N THR A 336 -8.46 14.96 14.67
CA THR A 336 -9.17 15.97 13.87
C THR A 336 -10.69 15.84 13.97
N LEU A 337 -11.19 14.64 14.28
CA LEU A 337 -12.61 14.35 14.49
C LEU A 337 -13.10 14.80 15.87
N ILE A 338 -12.21 15.01 16.84
CA ILE A 338 -12.53 15.34 18.23
C ILE A 338 -12.51 16.87 18.39
N VAL A 339 -13.70 17.46 18.48
CA VAL A 339 -13.91 18.92 18.52
C VAL A 339 -14.95 19.29 19.57
N PRO A 340 -15.06 20.58 19.99
CA PRO A 340 -16.14 21.00 20.87
C PRO A 340 -17.51 20.61 20.33
N GLY A 341 -18.30 19.91 21.16
CA GLY A 341 -19.61 19.36 20.76
C GLY A 341 -19.55 17.99 20.06
N HIS A 342 -18.37 17.43 19.81
CA HIS A 342 -18.17 16.08 19.29
C HIS A 342 -16.88 15.44 19.85
N GLY A 343 -17.02 14.66 20.92
CA GLY A 343 -15.90 14.06 21.66
C GLY A 343 -15.26 14.98 22.70
N LEU A 344 -15.51 16.29 22.65
CA LEU A 344 -15.23 17.26 23.72
C LEU A 344 -16.52 17.95 24.16
N PRO A 345 -16.57 18.50 25.39
CA PRO A 345 -17.64 19.38 25.82
C PRO A 345 -17.87 20.52 24.81
N PRO A 346 -19.11 21.03 24.68
CA PRO A 346 -19.40 22.22 23.89
C PRO A 346 -18.51 23.40 24.31
N ALA A 347 -18.16 24.28 23.37
CA ALA A 347 -17.37 25.47 23.68
C ALA A 347 -18.11 26.32 24.75
N GLY A 348 -17.56 26.37 25.97
CA GLY A 348 -18.14 27.09 27.11
C GLY A 348 -18.87 26.22 28.16
N GLY A 349 -18.91 24.89 28.01
CA GLY A 349 -19.39 23.99 29.08
C GLY A 349 -18.23 23.49 29.95
N THR A 350 -18.37 23.61 31.28
CA THR A 350 -17.49 22.88 32.23
C THR A 350 -17.69 21.37 32.09
N PRO A 351 -16.62 20.57 32.31
CA PRO A 351 -16.57 19.15 31.98
C PRO A 351 -17.59 18.29 32.72
#